data_AF-A0A0A9W1G9-F1
#
_entry.id   AF-A0A0A9W1G9-F1
#
_cell.length_a   1.000
_cell.length_b   1.000
_cell.length_c   1.000
_cell.angle_alpha   90.00
_cell.angle_beta   90.00
_cell.angle_gamma   90.00
#
_symmetry.space_group_name_H-M   'P 1'
#
loop_
_entity.id
_entity.type
_entity.pdbx_description
1 polymer ?
#
loop_
_entity_poly.entity_id
_entity_poly.type
_entity_poly.pdbx_seq_one_letter_code
_entity_poly.pdbx_strand_id
1 'polypeptide(L)'
;MAVTVRPSYADNPLVVGPRYRSEDFRAIWATKLGFNTSGVFVIGLNNGTKKAYAIHSAHPMRTYRIKGCFGQATDNIFKTGKVIETTKFHHIRRGGIERHLAMVQASHQRLAYESAGVDPQSQEAYDLAVKGLVRPQDSKTPIIYGARCIDYSPPEFTIEISCINEYEDYLLGQIQNMGLRLHSAAMCTSIQCIHHSFFKLEDALLKKHWKLQDVIANLANSNRLLKQQGRLSENINKYVARST
;
A
#
# COMPACT_ATOMS: atom_id res chain seq x y z
N MET A 1 30.75 27.52 55.37
CA MET A 1 30.39 26.47 54.39
C MET A 1 31.12 26.78 53.10
N ALA A 2 32.00 25.89 52.63
CA ALA A 2 32.74 26.07 51.38
C ALA A 2 31.96 25.40 50.24
N VAL A 3 31.39 26.19 49.34
CA VAL A 3 30.69 25.68 48.15
C VAL A 3 31.74 25.22 47.14
N THR A 4 31.75 23.93 46.83
CA THR A 4 32.63 23.33 45.83
C THR A 4 31.85 23.07 44.55
N VAL A 5 32.22 23.76 43.47
CA VAL A 5 31.61 23.58 42.15
C VAL A 5 32.24 22.34 41.49
N ARG A 6 31.40 21.37 41.10
CA ARG A 6 31.82 20.20 40.33
C ARG A 6 31.27 20.27 38.91
N PRO A 7 31.99 19.73 37.91
CA PRO A 7 31.48 19.66 36.55
C PRO A 7 30.23 18.77 36.51
N SER A 8 29.14 19.30 35.95
CA SER A 8 27.91 18.55 35.71
C SER A 8 28.06 17.73 34.43
N TYR A 9 27.95 16.41 34.55
CA TYR A 9 28.00 15.49 33.42
C TYR A 9 26.63 15.24 32.77
N ALA A 10 25.58 15.92 33.22
CA ALA A 10 24.21 15.72 32.77
C ALA A 10 24.05 15.89 31.24
N ASP A 11 24.84 16.77 30.63
CA ASP A 11 24.85 17.04 29.18
C ASP A 11 26.08 16.47 28.45
N ASN A 12 26.87 15.63 29.11
CA ASN A 12 28.06 15.07 28.48
C ASN A 12 27.66 14.01 27.42
N PRO A 13 28.15 14.10 26.17
CA PRO A 13 27.79 13.14 25.10
C PRO A 13 28.08 11.67 25.42
N LEU A 14 29.02 11.38 26.32
CA LEU A 14 29.27 10.00 26.78
C LEU A 14 28.18 9.47 27.71
N VAL A 15 27.36 10.36 28.29
CA VAL A 15 26.25 10.04 29.20
C VAL A 15 24.92 10.05 28.44
N VAL A 16 24.64 11.11 27.68
CA VAL A 16 23.35 11.29 26.97
C VAL A 16 23.35 10.80 25.52
N GLY A 17 24.52 10.43 24.99
CA GLY A 17 24.70 10.08 23.59
C GLY A 17 25.00 11.29 22.70
N PRO A 18 25.27 11.05 21.40
CA PRO A 18 25.51 12.12 20.46
C PRO A 18 24.27 13.00 20.30
N ARG A 19 24.48 14.29 20.04
CA ARG A 19 23.39 15.20 19.67
C ARG A 19 22.96 14.90 18.25
N TYR A 20 21.66 14.88 18.02
CA TYR A 20 21.08 14.64 16.72
C TYR A 20 20.54 15.92 16.12
N ARG A 21 20.73 16.09 14.82
CA ARG A 21 20.08 17.09 13.99
C ARG A 21 19.08 16.43 13.07
N SER A 22 18.19 17.23 12.48
CA SER A 22 17.24 16.73 11.49
C SER A 22 17.95 16.09 10.29
N GLU A 23 19.13 16.58 9.92
CA GLU A 23 19.94 16.05 8.82
C GLU A 23 20.46 14.62 9.07
N ASP A 24 20.56 14.19 10.34
CA ASP A 24 21.01 12.85 10.71
C ASP A 24 19.94 11.77 10.43
N PHE A 25 18.72 12.19 10.09
CA PHE A 25 17.60 11.32 9.79
C PHE A 25 17.15 11.45 8.34
N ARG A 26 17.57 10.50 7.52
CA ARG A 26 17.09 10.33 6.15
C ARG A 26 15.92 9.36 6.13
N ALA A 27 14.82 9.73 5.49
CA ALA A 27 13.63 8.90 5.37
C ALA A 27 13.22 8.77 3.90
N ILE A 28 12.97 7.54 3.44
CA ILE A 28 12.42 7.26 2.10
C ILE A 28 11.28 6.25 2.25
N TRP A 29 10.17 6.48 1.57
CA TRP A 29 9.07 5.51 1.51
C TRP A 29 9.36 4.41 0.49
N ALA A 30 8.93 3.18 0.77
CA ALA A 30 8.98 2.12 -0.22
C ALA A 30 8.00 2.44 -1.36
N THR A 31 6.73 2.68 -1.04
CA THR A 31 5.75 3.13 -2.03
C THR A 31 4.90 4.23 -1.44
N LYS A 32 4.69 5.30 -2.21
CA LYS A 32 3.87 6.45 -1.80
C LYS A 32 2.43 5.99 -1.56
N LEU A 33 1.84 6.47 -0.46
CA LEU A 33 0.38 6.47 -0.27
C LEU A 33 -0.17 7.81 -0.75
N GLY A 34 -1.36 7.78 -1.35
CA GLY A 34 -2.05 9.01 -1.74
C GLY A 34 -2.54 9.80 -0.54
N PHE A 35 -3.01 11.02 -0.80
CA PHE A 35 -3.40 11.96 0.24
C PHE A 35 -4.64 11.48 1.01
N ASN A 36 -5.58 10.84 0.32
CA ASN A 36 -6.82 10.32 0.88
C ASN A 36 -6.70 8.85 1.36
N THR A 37 -5.49 8.29 1.25
CA THR A 37 -5.20 6.90 1.58
C THR A 37 -4.57 6.77 2.96
N SER A 38 -5.16 5.92 3.79
CA SER A 38 -4.65 5.57 5.12
C SER A 38 -4.06 4.15 5.14
N GLY A 39 -3.48 3.75 6.27
CA GLY A 39 -3.07 2.36 6.51
C GLY A 39 -1.55 2.14 6.48
N VAL A 40 -1.13 0.96 6.02
CA VAL A 40 0.28 0.52 6.08
C VAL A 40 1.16 1.36 5.16
N PHE A 41 2.06 2.11 5.79
CA PHE A 41 3.07 2.94 5.12
C PHE A 41 4.47 2.52 5.54
N VAL A 42 5.26 2.04 4.57
CA VAL A 42 6.61 1.52 4.83
C VAL A 42 7.62 2.63 4.58
N ILE A 43 8.35 3.02 5.64
CA ILE A 43 9.43 4.01 5.59
C ILE A 43 10.75 3.35 5.96
N GLY A 44 11.78 3.56 5.15
CA GLY A 44 13.16 3.27 5.49
C GLY A 44 13.82 4.49 6.12
N LEU A 45 14.40 4.30 7.31
CA LEU A 45 15.18 5.33 8.02
C LEU A 45 16.68 5.05 7.91
N ASN A 46 17.48 6.06 7.58
CA ASN A 46 18.94 5.99 7.46
C ASN A 46 19.40 4.80 6.61
N ASN A 47 20.06 3.81 7.21
CA ASN A 47 20.51 2.60 6.50
C ASN A 47 19.34 1.77 5.93
N GLY A 48 18.13 1.95 6.48
CA GLY A 48 16.90 1.34 5.99
C GLY A 48 16.40 1.93 4.67
N THR A 49 16.90 3.08 4.22
CA THR A 49 16.48 3.68 2.93
C THR A 49 16.79 2.77 1.75
N LYS A 50 17.97 2.12 1.73
CA LYS A 50 18.32 1.12 0.71
C LYS A 50 17.36 -0.08 0.70
N LYS A 51 16.91 -0.52 1.88
CA LYS A 51 15.92 -1.61 2.01
C LYS A 51 14.54 -1.19 1.51
N ALA A 52 14.09 0.01 1.85
CA ALA A 52 12.82 0.56 1.35
C ALA A 52 12.82 0.66 -0.18
N TYR A 53 13.93 1.11 -0.77
CA TYR A 53 14.10 1.12 -2.22
C TYR A 53 14.05 -0.30 -2.82
N ALA A 54 14.75 -1.27 -2.23
CA ALA A 54 14.71 -2.64 -2.71
C ALA A 54 13.31 -3.27 -2.61
N ILE A 55 12.54 -2.95 -1.56
CA ILE A 55 11.13 -3.34 -1.43
C ILE A 55 10.31 -2.75 -2.58
N HIS A 56 10.51 -1.46 -2.90
CA HIS A 56 9.85 -0.80 -4.01
C HIS A 56 10.15 -1.47 -5.35
N SER A 57 11.43 -1.71 -5.65
CA SER A 57 11.88 -2.34 -6.90
C SER A 57 11.39 -3.78 -7.07
N ALA A 58 10.97 -4.45 -5.98
CA ALA A 58 10.34 -5.75 -6.04
C ALA A 58 8.85 -5.69 -6.44
N HIS A 59 8.30 -4.50 -6.73
CA HIS A 59 6.89 -4.27 -7.06
C HIS A 59 5.96 -4.90 -6.02
N PRO A 60 5.98 -4.41 -4.77
CA PRO A 60 5.32 -5.08 -3.66
C PRO A 60 3.82 -5.14 -3.91
N MET A 61 3.23 -6.32 -3.71
CA MET A 61 1.77 -6.46 -3.73
C MET A 61 1.19 -5.75 -2.51
N ARG A 62 0.20 -4.90 -2.74
CA ARG A 62 -0.54 -4.21 -1.68
C ARG A 62 -2.01 -4.60 -1.76
N THR A 63 -2.65 -4.63 -0.60
CA THR A 63 -4.08 -4.89 -0.50
C THR A 63 -4.76 -3.70 0.16
N TYR A 64 -5.83 -3.22 -0.47
CA TYR A 64 -6.61 -2.09 -0.04
C TYR A 64 -8.01 -2.52 0.34
N ARG A 65 -8.49 -1.97 1.45
CA ARG A 65 -9.90 -1.90 1.77
C ARG A 65 -10.43 -0.55 1.32
N ILE A 66 -11.34 -0.56 0.35
CA ILE A 66 -11.92 0.65 -0.22
C ILE A 66 -13.40 0.67 0.12
N LYS A 67 -13.85 1.77 0.73
CA LYS A 67 -15.25 2.02 1.01
C LYS A 67 -15.81 2.99 -0.02
N GLY A 68 -16.97 2.67 -0.56
CA GLY A 68 -17.69 3.51 -1.49
C GLY A 68 -19.14 3.65 -1.11
N CYS A 69 -19.80 4.62 -1.74
CA CYS A 69 -21.22 4.89 -1.61
C CYS A 69 -21.82 5.05 -3.00
N PHE A 70 -22.86 4.28 -3.32
CA PHE A 70 -23.62 4.44 -4.55
C PHE A 70 -24.63 5.58 -4.46
N GLY A 71 -25.08 6.07 -5.61
CA GLY A 71 -26.11 7.09 -5.71
C GLY A 71 -25.59 8.52 -5.64
N GLN A 72 -24.30 8.75 -5.41
CA GLN A 72 -23.69 10.08 -5.39
C GLN A 72 -22.34 10.06 -6.09
N ALA A 73 -22.04 11.11 -6.84
CA ALA A 73 -20.71 11.39 -7.36
C ALA A 73 -20.27 12.78 -6.93
N THR A 74 -18.96 12.91 -6.66
CA THR A 74 -18.30 14.17 -6.31
C THR A 74 -17.30 14.56 -7.40
N ASP A 75 -16.96 15.84 -7.46
CA ASP A 75 -15.97 16.40 -8.40
C ASP A 75 -14.58 15.74 -8.31
N ASN A 76 -14.16 15.32 -7.12
CA ASN A 76 -12.88 14.65 -6.89
C ASN A 76 -13.01 13.13 -6.63
N ILE A 77 -14.19 12.54 -6.87
CA ILE A 77 -14.50 11.11 -6.68
C ILE A 77 -14.38 10.66 -5.20
N PHE A 78 -14.02 11.55 -4.29
CA PHE A 78 -13.88 11.28 -2.86
C PHE A 78 -14.91 12.07 -2.05
N LYS A 79 -15.21 11.60 -0.83
CA LYS A 79 -16.22 12.24 0.04
C LYS A 79 -15.95 13.69 0.43
N THR A 80 -14.73 14.19 0.25
CA THR A 80 -14.34 15.57 0.56
C THR A 80 -14.75 16.54 -0.55
N GLY A 81 -15.05 16.03 -1.74
CA GLY A 81 -15.45 16.83 -2.89
C GLY A 81 -16.89 17.31 -2.82
N LYS A 82 -17.23 18.24 -3.71
CA LYS A 82 -18.60 18.73 -3.87
C LYS A 82 -19.42 17.70 -4.64
N VAL A 83 -20.63 17.40 -4.17
CA VAL A 83 -21.57 16.52 -4.89
C VAL A 83 -21.99 17.18 -6.19
N ILE A 84 -21.75 16.49 -7.31
CA ILE A 84 -22.07 16.95 -8.67
C ILE A 84 -23.28 16.22 -9.26
N GLU A 85 -23.51 14.97 -8.85
CA GLU A 85 -24.56 14.12 -9.40
C GLU A 85 -25.16 13.24 -8.31
N THR A 86 -26.47 12.99 -8.41
CA THR A 86 -27.19 12.03 -7.57
C THR A 86 -28.03 11.11 -8.45
N THR A 87 -27.99 9.82 -8.17
CA THR A 87 -28.66 8.78 -8.96
C THR A 87 -29.35 7.76 -8.05
N LYS A 88 -30.23 6.93 -8.63
CA LYS A 88 -30.87 5.83 -7.90
C LYS A 88 -29.89 4.67 -7.75
N PHE A 89 -29.97 3.95 -6.64
CA PHE A 89 -29.11 2.79 -6.33
C PHE A 89 -29.88 1.54 -5.85
N HIS A 90 -31.19 1.62 -5.70
CA HIS A 90 -32.03 0.56 -5.12
C HIS A 90 -32.02 -0.76 -5.91
N HIS A 91 -31.70 -0.70 -7.21
CA HIS A 91 -31.58 -1.86 -8.09
C HIS A 91 -30.26 -2.61 -7.91
N ILE A 92 -29.27 -2.01 -7.24
CA ILE A 92 -27.96 -2.61 -7.03
C ILE A 92 -28.09 -3.71 -5.97
N ARG A 93 -27.49 -4.86 -6.29
CA ARG A 93 -27.41 -6.04 -5.43
C ARG A 93 -25.96 -6.50 -5.36
N ARG A 94 -25.60 -7.17 -4.26
CA ARG A 94 -24.26 -7.73 -4.04
C ARG A 94 -23.75 -8.54 -5.23
N GLY A 95 -24.60 -9.38 -5.84
CA GLY A 95 -24.22 -10.19 -7.00
C GLY A 95 -23.82 -9.36 -8.24
N GLY A 96 -24.35 -8.15 -8.40
CA GLY A 96 -23.92 -7.23 -9.47
C GLY A 96 -22.50 -6.71 -9.23
N ILE A 97 -22.19 -6.34 -7.98
CA ILE A 97 -20.86 -5.90 -7.54
C ILE A 97 -19.85 -7.02 -7.76
N GLU A 98 -20.13 -8.22 -7.26
CA GLU A 98 -19.23 -9.38 -7.39
C GLU A 98 -18.99 -9.76 -8.85
N ARG A 99 -20.02 -9.70 -9.70
CA ARG A 99 -19.86 -9.92 -11.15
C ARG A 99 -18.95 -8.89 -11.80
N HIS A 100 -19.07 -7.61 -11.43
CA HIS A 100 -18.18 -6.57 -11.94
C HIS A 100 -16.73 -6.78 -11.46
N LEU A 101 -16.52 -7.09 -10.18
CA LEU A 101 -15.18 -7.37 -9.64
C LEU A 101 -14.53 -8.58 -10.30
N ALA A 102 -15.29 -9.65 -10.56
CA ALA A 102 -14.80 -10.81 -11.29
C ALA A 102 -14.39 -10.46 -12.73
N MET A 103 -15.16 -9.60 -13.40
CA MET A 103 -14.82 -9.09 -14.74
C MET A 103 -13.52 -8.28 -14.72
N VAL A 104 -13.36 -7.38 -13.74
CA VAL A 104 -12.13 -6.60 -13.55
C VAL A 104 -10.94 -7.54 -13.34
N GLN A 105 -11.06 -8.53 -12.45
CA GLN A 105 -9.99 -9.49 -12.19
C GLN A 105 -9.60 -10.28 -13.45
N ALA A 106 -10.58 -10.77 -14.22
CA ALA A 106 -10.31 -11.48 -15.47
C ALA A 106 -9.62 -10.58 -16.52
N SER A 107 -10.03 -9.31 -16.60
CA SER A 107 -9.40 -8.33 -17.50
C SER A 107 -7.94 -8.07 -17.10
N HIS A 108 -7.67 -7.89 -15.81
CA HIS A 108 -6.33 -7.64 -15.30
C HIS A 108 -5.42 -8.86 -15.35
N GLN A 109 -5.98 -10.07 -15.27
CA GLN A 109 -5.23 -11.29 -15.51
C GLN A 109 -4.67 -11.29 -16.94
N ARG A 110 -5.47 -10.98 -17.95
CA ARG A 110 -5.00 -10.86 -19.34
C ARG A 110 -3.94 -9.76 -19.49
N LEU A 111 -4.23 -8.58 -18.92
CA LEU A 111 -3.30 -7.45 -18.92
C LEU A 111 -1.95 -7.83 -18.30
N ALA A 112 -1.92 -8.68 -17.27
CA ALA A 112 -0.68 -9.13 -16.64
C ALA A 112 0.20 -9.96 -17.58
N TYR A 113 -0.40 -10.86 -18.39
CA TYR A 113 0.32 -11.63 -19.41
C TYR A 113 0.80 -10.74 -20.56
N GLU A 114 -0.07 -9.85 -21.05
CA GLU A 114 0.28 -8.88 -22.08
C GLU A 114 1.44 -7.97 -21.63
N SER A 115 1.40 -7.47 -20.39
CA SER A 115 2.46 -6.64 -19.79
C SER A 115 3.75 -7.43 -19.51
N ALA A 116 3.68 -8.77 -19.48
CA ALA A 116 4.85 -9.63 -19.40
C ALA A 116 5.45 -9.92 -20.78
N GLY A 117 4.79 -9.50 -21.87
CA GLY A 117 5.19 -9.76 -23.25
C GLY A 117 4.87 -11.18 -23.73
N VAL A 118 3.92 -11.85 -23.08
CA VAL A 118 3.64 -13.26 -23.33
C VAL A 118 2.18 -13.45 -23.70
N ASP A 119 1.93 -14.23 -24.77
CA ASP A 119 0.58 -14.64 -25.15
C ASP A 119 0.00 -15.59 -24.07
N PRO A 120 -1.15 -15.28 -23.44
CA PRO A 120 -1.81 -16.16 -22.46
C PRO A 120 -2.00 -17.62 -22.91
N GLN A 121 -2.09 -17.88 -24.22
CA GLN A 121 -2.28 -19.23 -24.78
C GLN A 121 -0.97 -19.97 -25.09
N SER A 122 0.18 -19.34 -24.87
CA SER A 122 1.49 -19.93 -25.15
C SER A 122 1.98 -20.86 -24.04
N GLN A 123 2.93 -21.75 -24.39
CA GLN A 123 3.65 -22.56 -23.41
C GLN A 123 4.44 -21.69 -22.43
N GLU A 124 4.94 -20.53 -22.86
CA GLU A 124 5.66 -19.58 -22.01
C GLU A 124 4.75 -19.00 -20.92
N ALA A 125 3.47 -18.73 -21.22
CA ALA A 125 2.49 -18.30 -20.23
C ALA A 125 2.23 -19.38 -19.18
N TYR A 126 2.16 -20.64 -19.60
CA TYR A 126 2.01 -21.77 -18.69
C TYR A 126 3.22 -21.87 -17.74
N ASP A 127 4.43 -21.83 -18.28
CA ASP A 127 5.67 -21.92 -17.48
C ASP A 127 5.79 -20.75 -16.50
N LEU A 128 5.35 -19.55 -16.89
CA LEU A 128 5.27 -18.39 -16.01
C LEU A 128 4.22 -18.55 -14.91
N ALA A 129 3.05 -19.08 -15.24
CA ALA A 129 1.99 -19.34 -14.27
C ALA A 129 2.41 -20.38 -13.22
N VAL A 130 3.15 -21.41 -13.61
CA VAL A 130 3.68 -22.42 -12.68
C VAL A 130 4.70 -21.81 -11.70
N LYS A 131 5.48 -20.81 -12.14
CA LYS A 131 6.45 -20.10 -11.28
C LYS A 131 5.79 -19.16 -10.27
N GLY A 132 4.50 -18.87 -10.42
CA GLY A 132 3.70 -18.05 -9.51
C GLY A 132 2.95 -16.92 -10.21
N LEU A 133 2.69 -15.83 -9.48
CA LEU A 133 2.00 -14.67 -10.03
C LEU A 133 2.81 -14.02 -11.15
N VAL A 134 2.19 -13.88 -12.32
CA VAL A 134 2.79 -13.19 -13.48
C VAL A 134 2.91 -11.71 -13.17
N ARG A 135 4.14 -11.21 -13.16
CA ARG A 135 4.45 -9.80 -12.88
C ARG A 135 4.73 -9.06 -14.18
N PRO A 136 4.27 -7.81 -14.31
CA PRO A 136 4.56 -6.98 -15.47
C PRO A 136 6.07 -6.73 -15.56
N GLN A 137 6.57 -6.55 -16.78
CA GLN A 137 7.95 -6.08 -16.97
C GLN A 137 8.09 -4.58 -16.62
N ASP A 138 6.99 -3.83 -16.77
CA ASP A 138 6.91 -2.41 -16.51
C ASP A 138 6.43 -2.11 -15.06
N SER A 139 6.85 -0.97 -14.53
CA SER A 139 6.49 -0.49 -13.19
C SER A 139 5.34 0.53 -13.18
N LYS A 140 4.75 0.84 -14.34
CA LYS A 140 3.78 1.93 -14.53
C LYS A 140 2.35 1.44 -14.61
N THR A 141 2.13 0.21 -15.07
CA THR A 141 0.81 -0.35 -15.35
C THR A 141 0.24 -0.97 -14.08
N PRO A 142 -0.86 -0.43 -13.51
CA PRO A 142 -1.51 -1.02 -12.36
C PRO A 142 -2.15 -2.36 -12.72
N ILE A 143 -1.89 -3.39 -11.92
CA ILE A 143 -2.47 -4.72 -12.12
C ILE A 143 -3.18 -5.16 -10.87
N ILE A 144 -4.45 -5.57 -11.03
CA ILE A 144 -5.28 -6.13 -9.98
C ILE A 144 -5.23 -7.66 -10.07
N TYR A 145 -4.70 -8.31 -9.04
CA TYR A 145 -4.67 -9.77 -8.93
C TYR A 145 -5.88 -10.35 -8.21
N GLY A 146 -6.50 -9.58 -7.32
CA GLY A 146 -7.66 -10.03 -6.57
C GLY A 146 -8.60 -8.87 -6.28
N ALA A 147 -9.90 -9.10 -6.46
CA ALA A 147 -10.91 -8.12 -6.12
C ALA A 147 -12.15 -8.81 -5.57
N ARG A 148 -12.64 -8.40 -4.40
CA ARG A 148 -13.80 -9.01 -3.75
C ARG A 148 -14.65 -8.02 -2.96
N CYS A 149 -15.95 -8.29 -2.87
CA CYS A 149 -16.85 -7.54 -2.01
C CYS A 149 -16.79 -8.12 -0.59
N ILE A 150 -16.44 -7.26 0.38
CA ILE A 150 -16.35 -7.63 1.80
C ILE A 150 -17.70 -7.42 2.48
N ASP A 151 -18.28 -6.26 2.26
CA ASP A 151 -19.52 -5.83 2.89
C ASP A 151 -20.37 -5.02 1.91
N TYR A 152 -21.68 -5.18 2.02
CA TYR A 152 -22.62 -4.39 1.24
C TYR A 152 -23.86 -4.06 2.07
N SER A 153 -23.93 -2.79 2.46
CA SER A 153 -25.01 -2.20 3.25
C SER A 153 -25.50 -0.95 2.51
N PRO A 154 -26.35 -1.10 1.47
CA PRO A 154 -26.69 -0.02 0.56
C PRO A 154 -27.13 1.27 1.28
N PRO A 155 -26.68 2.45 0.81
CA PRO A 155 -25.89 2.68 -0.41
C PRO A 155 -24.39 2.38 -0.25
N GLU A 156 -23.91 2.07 0.96
CA GLU A 156 -22.50 1.84 1.24
C GLU A 156 -22.05 0.43 0.85
N PHE A 157 -20.79 0.34 0.44
CA PHE A 157 -20.16 -0.92 0.12
C PHE A 157 -18.68 -0.88 0.49
N THR A 158 -18.12 -2.04 0.79
CA THR A 158 -16.68 -2.21 1.03
C THR A 158 -16.15 -3.30 0.13
N ILE A 159 -15.11 -2.96 -0.64
CA ILE A 159 -14.36 -3.91 -1.45
C ILE A 159 -12.92 -4.05 -0.96
N GLU A 160 -12.32 -5.18 -1.29
CA GLU A 160 -10.91 -5.42 -1.10
C GLU A 160 -10.25 -5.67 -2.45
N ILE A 161 -9.17 -4.93 -2.74
CA ILE A 161 -8.41 -5.03 -3.99
C ILE A 161 -6.96 -5.33 -3.64
N SER A 162 -6.41 -6.40 -4.21
CA SER A 162 -4.99 -6.74 -4.18
C SER A 162 -4.35 -6.42 -5.51
N CYS A 163 -3.37 -5.51 -5.51
CA CYS A 163 -2.77 -4.97 -6.72
C CYS A 163 -1.28 -4.63 -6.56
N ILE A 164 -0.64 -4.29 -7.68
CA ILE A 164 0.71 -3.73 -7.79
C ILE A 164 0.69 -2.49 -8.67
N ASN A 165 1.73 -1.66 -8.57
CA ASN A 165 1.98 -0.46 -9.39
C ASN A 165 0.82 0.56 -9.41
N GLU A 166 -0.06 0.48 -8.43
CA GLU A 166 -1.23 1.31 -8.25
C GLU A 166 -0.90 2.65 -7.60
N TYR A 167 -1.78 3.61 -7.89
CA TYR A 167 -1.81 4.95 -7.33
C TYR A 167 -3.24 5.29 -6.91
N GLU A 168 -3.42 6.33 -6.10
CA GLU A 168 -4.71 6.67 -5.49
C GLU A 168 -5.81 6.93 -6.54
N ASP A 169 -5.52 7.75 -7.55
CA ASP A 169 -6.51 8.09 -8.59
C ASP A 169 -6.98 6.87 -9.37
N TYR A 170 -6.10 5.87 -9.57
CA TYR A 170 -6.48 4.62 -10.18
C TYR A 170 -7.51 3.85 -9.33
N LEU A 171 -7.29 3.75 -8.02
CA LEU A 171 -8.22 3.10 -7.09
C LEU A 171 -9.56 3.85 -7.01
N LEU A 172 -9.53 5.19 -7.05
CA LEU A 172 -10.73 6.02 -7.14
C LEU A 172 -11.49 5.75 -8.45
N GLY A 173 -10.77 5.67 -9.58
CA GLY A 173 -11.34 5.32 -10.88
C GLY A 173 -12.06 3.97 -10.88
N GLN A 174 -11.55 2.97 -10.15
CA GLN A 174 -12.23 1.68 -10.02
C GLN A 174 -13.60 1.79 -9.34
N ILE A 175 -13.75 2.70 -8.37
CA ILE A 175 -15.04 2.97 -7.71
C ILE A 175 -16.01 3.64 -8.67
N GLN A 176 -15.54 4.64 -9.41
CA GLN A 176 -16.36 5.33 -10.41
C GLN A 176 -16.81 4.38 -11.53
N ASN A 177 -15.89 3.56 -12.06
CA ASN A 177 -16.16 2.55 -13.07
C ASN A 177 -17.20 1.52 -12.61
N MET A 178 -17.16 1.13 -11.33
CA MET A 178 -18.16 0.25 -10.74
C MET A 178 -19.54 0.90 -10.69
N GLY A 179 -19.62 2.16 -10.28
CA GLY A 179 -20.88 2.93 -10.34
C GLY A 179 -21.46 2.92 -11.75
N LEU A 180 -20.66 3.34 -12.74
CA LEU A 180 -21.06 3.38 -14.14
C LEU A 180 -21.53 2.01 -14.65
N ARG A 181 -20.79 0.94 -14.34
CA ARG A 181 -21.14 -0.42 -14.76
C ARG A 181 -22.46 -0.92 -14.16
N LEU A 182 -22.82 -0.43 -12.98
CA LEU A 182 -24.05 -0.76 -12.27
C LEU A 182 -25.16 0.27 -12.51
N HIS A 183 -24.99 1.16 -13.50
CA HIS A 183 -25.96 2.21 -13.86
C HIS A 183 -26.30 3.13 -12.67
N SER A 184 -25.29 3.57 -11.94
CA SER A 184 -25.41 4.51 -10.83
C SER A 184 -24.15 5.40 -10.73
N ALA A 185 -24.23 6.44 -9.92
CA ALA A 185 -23.08 7.21 -9.49
C ALA A 185 -22.41 6.49 -8.32
N ALA A 186 -21.10 6.64 -8.17
CA ALA A 186 -20.39 6.14 -6.99
C ALA A 186 -19.30 7.13 -6.58
N MET A 187 -19.15 7.29 -5.27
CA MET A 187 -18.06 8.05 -4.66
C MET A 187 -17.29 7.17 -3.68
N CYS A 188 -16.01 7.44 -3.51
CA CYS A 188 -15.16 6.80 -2.53
C CYS A 188 -15.22 7.55 -1.19
N THR A 189 -15.42 6.83 -0.10
CA THR A 189 -15.50 7.42 1.25
C THR A 189 -14.23 7.18 2.08
N SER A 190 -13.48 6.12 1.77
CA SER A 190 -12.23 5.79 2.46
C SER A 190 -11.40 4.81 1.65
N ILE A 191 -10.09 5.05 1.61
CA ILE A 191 -9.10 4.09 1.11
C ILE A 191 -8.16 3.74 2.26
N GLN A 192 -7.96 2.44 2.50
CA GLN A 192 -7.05 1.96 3.52
C GLN A 192 -6.17 0.82 2.99
N CYS A 193 -4.86 1.02 2.94
CA CYS A 193 -3.88 -0.03 2.72
C CYS A 193 -3.81 -0.93 3.96
N ILE A 194 -4.33 -2.15 3.87
CA ILE A 194 -4.34 -3.11 4.99
C ILE A 194 -3.10 -4.01 5.00
N HIS A 195 -2.44 -4.12 3.85
CA HIS A 195 -1.29 -4.99 3.65
C HIS A 195 -0.34 -4.40 2.62
N HIS A 196 0.95 -4.35 2.95
CA HIS A 196 2.02 -3.95 2.06
C HIS A 196 3.11 -5.01 2.06
N SER A 197 3.12 -5.86 1.03
CA SER A 197 4.03 -7.00 0.87
C SER A 197 3.91 -8.04 1.98
N PHE A 198 4.55 -7.81 3.13
CA PHE A 198 4.51 -8.68 4.31
C PHE A 198 4.21 -7.88 5.59
N PHE A 199 4.07 -6.56 5.47
CA PHE A 199 3.65 -5.70 6.56
C PHE A 199 2.13 -5.63 6.57
N LYS A 200 1.53 -5.97 7.70
CA LYS A 200 0.08 -5.87 7.90
C LYS A 200 -0.26 -4.63 8.71
N LEU A 201 -1.56 -4.31 8.76
CA LEU A 201 -2.08 -3.20 9.55
C LEU A 201 -1.73 -3.32 11.05
N GLU A 202 -1.66 -4.55 11.57
CA GLU A 202 -1.27 -4.84 12.96
C GLU A 202 0.19 -4.50 13.27
N ASP A 203 1.06 -4.51 12.26
CA ASP A 203 2.48 -4.14 12.41
C ASP A 203 2.69 -2.62 12.33
N ALA A 204 1.66 -1.86 11.90
CA ALA A 204 1.79 -0.44 11.62
C ALA A 204 1.68 0.41 12.89
N LEU A 205 2.62 1.35 13.06
CA LEU A 205 2.62 2.28 14.17
C LEU A 205 1.71 3.48 13.90
N LEU A 206 0.62 3.61 14.67
CA LEU A 206 -0.27 4.77 14.59
C LEU A 206 0.45 6.05 14.98
N LYS A 207 0.07 7.19 14.37
CA LYS A 207 0.68 8.51 14.63
C LYS A 207 0.73 8.89 16.12
N LYS A 208 -0.28 8.51 16.91
CA LYS A 208 -0.34 8.75 18.36
C LYS A 208 0.76 8.01 19.17
N HIS A 209 1.37 6.99 18.57
CA HIS A 209 2.44 6.19 19.15
C HIS A 209 3.82 6.51 18.54
N TRP A 210 3.99 7.66 17.90
CA TRP A 210 5.29 8.08 17.38
C TRP A 210 6.20 8.61 18.49
N LYS A 211 6.52 7.74 19.45
CA LYS A 211 7.52 7.95 20.49
C LYS A 211 8.77 7.15 20.13
N LEU A 212 9.94 7.60 20.59
CA LEU A 212 11.21 6.96 20.25
C LEU A 212 11.24 5.46 20.58
N GLN A 213 10.74 5.07 21.76
CA GLN A 213 10.70 3.68 22.22
C GLN A 213 9.83 2.81 21.29
N ASP A 214 8.64 3.30 20.95
CA ASP A 214 7.70 2.62 20.06
C ASP A 214 8.27 2.47 18.64
N VAL A 215 8.96 3.51 18.14
CA VAL A 215 9.65 3.48 16.85
C VAL A 215 10.78 2.45 16.85
N ILE A 216 11.60 2.40 17.89
CA ILE A 216 12.68 1.41 18.02
C ILE A 216 12.12 -0.02 18.06
N ALA A 217 11.06 -0.24 18.84
CA ALA A 217 10.39 -1.53 18.91
C ALA A 217 9.79 -1.93 17.55
N ASN A 218 9.17 -0.98 16.84
CA ASN A 218 8.62 -1.21 15.50
C ASN A 218 9.71 -1.51 14.46
N LEU A 219 10.86 -0.83 14.52
CA LEU A 219 12.02 -1.13 13.68
C LEU A 219 12.55 -2.54 13.93
N ALA A 220 12.60 -2.99 15.19
CA ALA A 220 13.02 -4.34 15.53
C ALA A 220 12.04 -5.39 14.98
N ASN A 221 10.72 -5.20 15.16
CA ASN A 221 9.71 -6.10 14.60
C ASN A 221 9.77 -6.12 13.07
N SER A 222 9.88 -4.96 12.42
CA SER A 222 9.98 -4.85 10.97
C SER A 222 11.20 -5.59 10.41
N ASN A 223 12.36 -5.49 11.07
CA ASN A 223 13.53 -6.26 10.68
C ASN A 223 13.36 -7.77 10.91
N ARG A 224 12.61 -8.19 11.94
CA ARG A 224 12.28 -9.61 12.15
C ARG A 224 11.40 -10.14 11.03
N LEU A 225 10.34 -9.42 10.66
CA LEU A 225 9.45 -9.79 9.55
C LEU A 225 10.20 -9.89 8.22
N LEU A 226 11.10 -8.94 7.95
CA LEU A 226 11.98 -8.97 6.79
C LEU A 226 12.85 -10.24 6.73
N LYS A 227 13.42 -10.67 7.87
CA LYS A 227 14.28 -11.87 7.94
C LYS A 227 13.50 -13.17 7.75
N GLN A 228 12.26 -13.23 8.22
CA GLN A 228 11.41 -14.42 8.07
C GLN A 228 11.05 -14.71 6.60
N GLN A 229 11.04 -13.70 5.74
CA GLN A 229 10.77 -13.82 4.30
C GLN A 229 12.04 -14.10 3.49
N GLY A 230 12.75 -15.18 3.85
CA GLY A 230 14.12 -15.53 3.43
C GLY A 230 14.48 -15.23 1.97
N ARG A 231 13.63 -15.66 1.02
CA ARG A 231 13.88 -15.51 -0.44
C ARG A 231 13.91 -14.06 -0.93
N LEU A 232 13.12 -13.18 -0.33
CA LEU A 232 13.12 -11.73 -0.63
C LEU A 232 14.19 -11.00 0.16
N SER A 233 14.47 -11.44 1.39
CA SER A 233 15.57 -10.89 2.19
C SER A 233 16.91 -11.06 1.49
N GLU A 234 17.16 -12.20 0.84
CA GLU A 234 18.35 -12.44 0.03
C GLU A 234 18.42 -11.55 -1.20
N ASN A 235 17.31 -11.35 -1.90
CA ASN A 235 17.26 -10.46 -3.07
C ASN A 235 17.47 -8.98 -2.67
N ILE A 236 16.87 -8.56 -1.57
CA ILE A 236 17.08 -7.22 -0.98
C ILE A 236 18.54 -7.06 -0.57
N ASN A 237 19.12 -8.04 0.12
CA ASN A 237 20.51 -7.99 0.56
C ASN A 237 21.50 -7.99 -0.62
N LYS A 238 21.25 -8.77 -1.68
CA LYS A 238 22.03 -8.72 -2.94
C LYS A 238 21.94 -7.36 -3.62
N TYR A 239 20.76 -6.73 -3.62
CA TYR A 239 20.60 -5.39 -4.17
C TYR A 239 21.37 -4.33 -3.37
N VAL A 240 21.29 -4.39 -2.03
CA VAL A 240 22.03 -3.51 -1.12
C VAL A 240 23.55 -3.68 -1.29
N ALA A 241 24.02 -4.92 -1.45
CA ALA A 241 25.44 -5.22 -1.64
C ALA A 241 26.00 -4.71 -2.98
N ARG A 242 25.20 -4.70 -4.06
CA ARG A 242 25.60 -4.18 -5.38
C ARG A 242 25.60 -2.65 -5.49
N SER A 243 24.96 -1.97 -4.53
CA SER A 243 24.82 -0.50 -4.48
C SER A 243 25.71 0.13 -3.40
N THR A 244 26.79 -0.55 -3.04
CA THR A 244 27.83 -0.11 -2.11
C THR A 244 29.17 -0.20 -2.83
#